data_AF-A0A183GQW2-F1
#
_entry.id   AF-A0A183GQW2-F1
#
_cell.length_a   1.000
_cell.length_b   1.000
_cell.length_c   1.000
_cell.angle_alpha   90.00
_cell.angle_beta   90.00
_cell.angle_gamma   90.00
#
_symmetry.space_group_name_H-M   'P 1'
#
loop_
_entity.id
_entity.type
_entity.pdbx_description
1 polymer ?
#
loop_
_entity_poly.entity_id
_entity_poly.type
_entity_poly.pdbx_seq_one_letter_code
_entity_poly.pdbx_strand_id
1 'polypeptide(L)'
;MFYEIAFKEGLPYDCTCPVCEQALRAPVITKCGHIFCKQCINVENGPIPCPVCQAEIAPDALKPDKKKQIQVQSLLVKCPYVRYGCEWTGPLKEMQSHADSCQFCGVPCTNCDKKIAQSQLAEHLVECEKTCGKCTYCGVKVKTSNMEKHLKICPKMIVSCPFQCGLIDRTREEIEAHRASCPNVDNVCPFAELGCKFIGQAELNAVITRYDELIRKVSPLSEKSASETVG
;
A
#
# COMPACT_ATOMS: atom_id res chain seq x y z
N MET A 1 19.99 -14.15 5.47
CA MET A 1 20.32 -12.71 5.59
C MET A 1 21.32 -12.58 6.72
N PHE A 2 22.53 -12.09 6.46
CA PHE A 2 23.54 -11.84 7.49
C PHE A 2 23.32 -10.42 8.00
N TYR A 3 22.59 -10.27 9.10
CA TYR A 3 22.54 -8.99 9.79
C TYR A 3 23.74 -8.90 10.72
N GLU A 4 24.49 -7.80 10.63
CA GLU A 4 25.59 -7.51 11.53
C GLU A 4 25.01 -7.15 12.91
N ILE A 5 25.31 -7.97 13.91
CA ILE A 5 24.82 -7.79 15.27
C ILE A 5 25.69 -6.74 15.96
N ALA A 6 25.07 -5.62 16.36
CA ALA A 6 25.74 -4.56 17.09
C ALA A 6 25.66 -4.82 18.61
N PHE A 7 26.80 -5.00 19.26
CA PHE A 7 26.89 -5.13 20.72
C PHE A 7 26.84 -3.76 21.39
N LYS A 8 26.06 -3.62 22.47
CA LYS A 8 25.81 -2.33 23.14
C LYS A 8 27.11 -1.67 23.63
N GLU A 9 28.00 -2.46 24.22
CA GLU A 9 29.26 -2.02 24.83
C GLU A 9 30.49 -2.51 24.04
N GLY A 10 30.27 -2.94 22.79
CA GLY A 10 31.27 -3.67 22.02
C GLY A 10 31.33 -5.16 22.38
N LEU A 11 32.08 -5.93 21.60
CA LEU A 11 32.28 -7.36 21.84
C LEU A 11 33.48 -7.55 22.78
N PRO A 12 33.31 -8.17 23.97
CA PRO A 12 34.41 -8.45 24.86
C PRO A 12 35.45 -9.38 24.22
N TYR A 13 36.74 -9.11 24.45
CA TYR A 13 37.85 -9.91 23.92
C TYR A 13 37.74 -11.38 24.31
N ASP A 14 37.37 -11.65 25.56
CA ASP A 14 37.20 -13.01 26.07
C ASP A 14 36.00 -13.74 25.45
N CYS A 15 35.08 -13.02 24.79
CA CYS A 15 33.94 -13.58 24.05
C CYS A 15 34.17 -13.61 22.53
N THR A 16 35.38 -13.24 22.08
CA THR A 16 35.76 -13.16 20.66
C THR A 16 36.50 -14.43 20.24
N CYS A 17 36.17 -14.95 19.07
CA CYS A 17 36.87 -16.08 18.49
C CYS A 17 38.19 -15.62 17.85
N PRO A 18 39.35 -16.21 18.19
CA PRO A 18 40.63 -15.83 17.59
C PRO A 18 40.77 -16.15 16.09
N VAL A 19 39.85 -16.91 15.50
CA VAL A 19 39.92 -17.36 14.10
C VAL A 19 39.04 -16.51 13.19
N CYS A 20 37.79 -16.22 13.60
CA CYS A 20 36.86 -15.44 12.78
C CYS A 20 36.62 -14.01 13.29
N GLU A 21 37.26 -13.65 14.41
CA GLU A 21 37.23 -12.32 15.03
C GLU A 21 35.80 -11.84 15.36
N GLN A 22 34.86 -12.77 15.49
CA GLN A 22 33.46 -12.53 15.81
C GLN A 22 33.11 -13.15 17.17
N ALA A 23 31.92 -12.82 17.67
CA ALA A 23 31.38 -13.45 18.88
C ALA A 23 31.36 -14.97 18.74
N LEU A 24 31.80 -15.67 19.79
CA LEU A 24 31.90 -17.13 19.80
C LEU A 24 30.55 -17.80 19.51
N ARG A 25 30.47 -18.54 18.40
CA ARG A 25 29.30 -19.36 18.01
C ARG A 25 29.51 -20.82 18.38
N ALA A 26 28.66 -21.35 19.25
CA ALA A 26 28.79 -22.69 19.82
C ALA A 26 30.24 -22.95 20.31
N PRO A 27 30.70 -22.22 21.34
CA PRO A 27 32.08 -22.25 21.78
C PRO A 27 32.50 -23.67 22.21
N VAL A 28 33.69 -24.07 21.77
CA VAL A 28 34.36 -25.29 22.19
C VAL A 28 35.69 -24.93 22.84
N ILE A 29 36.00 -25.57 23.97
CA ILE A 29 37.27 -25.44 24.67
C ILE A 29 38.16 -26.63 24.35
N THR A 30 39.42 -26.33 24.07
CA THR A 30 40.48 -27.31 23.78
C THR A 30 41.18 -27.75 25.07
N LYS A 31 41.91 -28.88 25.05
CA LYS A 31 42.75 -29.31 26.20
C LYS A 31 43.82 -28.28 26.60
N CYS A 32 44.30 -27.47 25.65
CA CYS A 32 45.24 -26.39 25.92
C CYS A 32 44.58 -25.13 26.52
N GLY A 33 43.26 -25.11 26.72
CA GLY A 33 42.53 -24.03 27.39
C GLY A 33 41.99 -22.93 26.47
N HIS A 34 42.33 -22.94 25.17
CA HIS A 34 41.82 -21.95 24.21
C HIS A 34 40.41 -22.31 23.72
N ILE A 35 39.61 -21.26 23.45
CA ILE A 35 38.19 -21.36 23.08
C ILE A 35 37.99 -20.84 21.65
N PHE A 36 37.24 -21.59 20.85
CA PHE A 36 36.94 -21.24 19.46
C PHE A 36 35.47 -21.51 19.13
N CYS A 37 34.97 -20.98 18.01
CA CYS A 37 33.68 -21.45 17.47
C CYS A 37 33.82 -22.90 17.01
N LYS A 38 32.80 -23.75 17.22
CA LYS A 38 32.79 -25.14 16.73
C LYS A 38 33.15 -25.25 15.24
N GLN A 39 32.65 -24.31 14.43
CA GLN A 39 32.91 -24.29 12.97
C GLN A 39 34.30 -23.74 12.60
N CYS A 40 34.95 -22.97 13.49
CA CYS A 40 36.27 -22.40 13.23
C CYS A 40 37.41 -23.36 13.55
N ILE A 41 37.15 -24.40 14.35
CA ILE A 41 38.12 -25.42 14.73
C ILE A 41 37.62 -26.80 14.29
N ASN A 42 37.60 -27.03 12.97
CA ASN A 42 37.14 -28.31 12.41
C ASN A 42 38.28 -29.35 12.39
N VAL A 43 38.11 -30.39 13.19
CA VAL A 43 39.03 -31.52 13.38
C VAL A 43 38.52 -32.82 12.75
N GLU A 44 37.47 -32.76 11.92
CA GLU A 44 36.91 -33.93 11.22
C GLU A 44 37.94 -34.62 10.31
N ASN A 45 38.91 -33.88 9.79
CA ASN A 45 39.99 -34.40 8.93
C ASN A 45 41.23 -34.86 9.72
N GLY A 46 41.15 -34.92 11.05
CA GLY A 46 42.24 -35.31 11.93
C GLY A 46 42.71 -34.19 12.87
N PRO A 47 43.77 -34.45 13.66
CA PRO A 47 44.32 -33.46 14.58
C PRO A 47 44.85 -32.23 13.85
N ILE A 48 44.64 -31.05 14.44
CA ILE A 48 45.13 -29.77 13.90
C ILE A 48 45.89 -28.98 14.98
N PRO A 49 46.84 -28.11 14.60
CA PRO A 49 47.52 -27.25 15.56
C PRO A 49 46.57 -26.15 16.05
N CYS A 50 46.64 -25.84 17.35
CA CYS A 50 45.93 -24.72 17.95
C CYS A 50 46.37 -23.38 17.31
N PRO A 51 45.44 -22.57 16.79
CA PRO A 51 45.77 -21.28 16.17
C PRO A 51 46.45 -20.27 17.10
N VAL A 52 46.39 -20.47 18.43
CA VAL A 52 46.94 -19.54 19.42
C VAL A 52 48.29 -20.01 19.98
N CYS A 53 48.44 -21.30 20.28
CA CYS A 53 49.64 -21.82 20.97
C CYS A 53 50.30 -23.01 20.26
N GLN A 54 49.82 -23.42 19.09
CA GLN A 54 50.33 -24.54 18.28
C GLN A 54 50.25 -25.93 18.91
N ALA A 55 49.71 -26.07 20.13
CA ALA A 55 49.44 -27.38 20.73
C ALA A 55 48.47 -28.20 19.85
N GLU A 56 48.69 -29.52 19.77
CA GLU A 56 47.84 -30.42 18.98
C GLU A 56 46.43 -30.52 19.57
N ILE A 57 45.42 -30.33 18.72
CA ILE A 57 44.01 -30.48 19.06
C ILE A 57 43.50 -31.74 18.36
N ALA A 58 43.34 -32.80 19.14
CA ALA A 58 42.72 -34.04 18.69
C ALA A 58 41.17 -33.94 18.62
N PRO A 59 40.48 -34.72 17.77
CA PRO A 59 39.02 -34.64 17.60
C PRO A 59 38.20 -34.88 18.88
N ASP A 60 38.68 -35.79 19.72
CA ASP A 60 38.10 -36.16 21.03
C ASP A 60 38.35 -35.11 22.12
N ALA A 61 39.27 -34.17 21.88
CA ALA A 61 39.70 -33.17 22.85
C ALA A 61 38.81 -31.92 22.90
N LEU A 62 37.88 -31.75 21.95
CA LEU A 62 36.97 -30.62 21.90
C LEU A 62 35.75 -30.84 22.80
N LYS A 63 35.58 -29.97 23.81
CA LYS A 63 34.41 -30.00 24.69
C LYS A 63 33.59 -28.72 24.51
N PRO A 64 32.24 -28.80 24.40
CA PRO A 64 31.41 -27.61 24.40
C PRO A 64 31.58 -26.81 25.70
N ASP A 65 31.87 -25.52 25.60
CA ASP A 65 31.98 -24.63 26.75
C ASP A 65 30.63 -23.95 27.03
N LYS A 66 29.80 -24.61 27.84
CA LYS A 66 28.48 -24.10 28.21
C LYS A 66 28.57 -22.78 28.99
N LYS A 67 29.59 -22.59 29.82
CA LYS A 67 29.75 -21.35 30.61
C LYS A 67 30.00 -20.18 29.68
N LYS A 68 30.92 -20.36 28.71
CA LYS A 68 31.21 -19.34 27.70
C LYS A 68 30.04 -19.08 26.78
N GLN A 69 29.30 -20.14 26.41
CA GLN A 69 28.09 -19.99 25.61
C GLN A 69 27.04 -19.12 26.31
N ILE A 70 26.77 -19.37 27.59
CA ILE A 70 25.85 -18.55 28.40
C ILE A 70 26.34 -17.11 28.45
N GLN A 71 27.62 -16.88 28.73
CA GLN A 71 28.21 -15.55 28.81
C GLN A 71 27.99 -14.75 27.51
N VAL A 72 28.32 -15.34 26.37
CA VAL A 72 28.14 -14.73 25.04
C VAL A 72 26.65 -14.44 24.77
N GLN A 73 25.77 -15.37 25.14
CA GLN A 73 24.31 -15.23 24.98
C GLN A 73 23.70 -14.14 25.87
N SER A 74 24.31 -13.82 27.01
CA SER A 74 23.89 -12.73 27.90
C SER A 74 24.39 -11.35 27.48
N LEU A 75 25.28 -11.24 26.48
CA LEU A 75 25.74 -9.94 25.99
C LEU A 75 24.58 -9.12 25.43
N LEU A 76 24.53 -7.83 25.78
CA LEU A 76 23.51 -6.92 25.29
C LEU A 76 23.80 -6.51 23.85
N VAL A 77 22.81 -6.69 22.99
CA VAL A 77 22.85 -6.33 21.58
C VAL A 77 21.71 -5.37 21.26
N LYS A 78 21.95 -4.51 20.29
CA LYS A 78 20.96 -3.56 19.76
C LYS A 78 20.33 -4.16 18.52
N CYS A 79 19.04 -3.87 18.31
CA CYS A 79 18.39 -4.25 17.07
C CYS A 79 19.11 -3.60 15.85
N PRO A 80 19.39 -4.35 14.76
CA PRO A 80 19.95 -3.76 13.53
C PRO A 80 19.10 -2.62 12.94
N TYR A 81 17.83 -2.54 13.32
CA TYR A 81 16.87 -1.53 12.87
C TYR A 81 16.76 -0.32 13.81
N VAL A 82 17.70 -0.09 14.74
CA VAL A 82 17.75 1.13 15.58
C VAL A 82 17.70 2.40 14.74
N ARG A 83 18.41 2.44 13.59
CA ARG A 83 18.38 3.59 12.67
C ARG A 83 17.01 3.88 12.05
N TYR A 84 16.09 2.92 12.13
CA TYR A 84 14.72 3.05 11.64
C TYR A 84 13.71 3.23 12.78
N GLY A 85 14.17 3.40 14.03
CA GLY A 85 13.33 3.67 15.19
C GLY A 85 13.13 2.49 16.14
N CYS A 86 13.76 1.33 15.91
CA CYS A 86 13.67 0.23 16.88
C CYS A 86 14.55 0.50 18.11
N GLU A 87 13.94 0.74 19.27
CA GLU A 87 14.67 1.00 20.52
C GLU A 87 15.09 -0.27 21.28
N TRP A 88 14.79 -1.45 20.72
CA TRP A 88 15.05 -2.70 21.40
C TRP A 88 16.55 -2.93 21.61
N THR A 89 16.90 -3.17 22.87
CA THR A 89 18.22 -3.60 23.32
C THR A 89 18.03 -4.69 24.36
N GLY A 90 18.65 -5.84 24.17
CA GLY A 90 18.47 -6.99 25.05
C GLY A 90 19.56 -8.03 24.90
N PRO A 91 19.51 -9.12 25.68
CA PRO A 91 20.45 -10.23 25.57
C PRO A 91 20.47 -10.84 24.17
N LEU A 92 21.64 -11.25 23.68
CA LEU A 92 21.80 -11.89 22.37
C LEU A 92 20.89 -13.12 22.20
N LYS A 93 20.65 -13.90 23.26
CA LYS A 93 19.70 -15.04 23.24
C LYS A 93 18.26 -14.65 22.86
N GLU A 94 17.85 -13.41 23.12
CA GLU A 94 16.49 -12.90 22.86
C GLU A 94 16.38 -12.17 21.51
N MET A 95 17.52 -11.94 20.83
CA MET A 95 17.56 -11.22 19.55
C MET A 95 16.73 -11.91 18.47
N GLN A 96 16.71 -13.25 18.42
CA GLN A 96 15.92 -13.98 17.43
C GLN A 96 14.41 -13.78 17.65
N SER A 97 13.93 -13.98 18.88
CA SER A 97 12.52 -13.74 19.23
C SER A 97 12.09 -12.29 18.99
N HIS A 98 13.00 -11.33 19.24
CA HIS A 98 12.76 -9.95 18.87
C HIS A 98 12.67 -9.79 17.35
N ALA A 99 13.62 -10.33 16.58
CA ALA A 99 13.63 -10.22 15.12
C ALA A 99 12.34 -10.75 14.47
N ASP A 100 11.78 -11.84 15.01
CA ASP A 100 10.53 -12.46 14.53
C ASP A 100 9.29 -11.57 14.75
N SER A 101 9.36 -10.65 15.73
CA SER A 101 8.27 -9.74 16.11
C SER A 101 8.61 -8.25 15.90
N CYS A 102 9.77 -7.96 15.33
CA CYS A 102 10.28 -6.61 15.22
C CYS A 102 9.52 -5.84 14.14
N GLN A 103 8.72 -4.86 14.58
CA GLN A 103 7.92 -3.99 13.72
C GLN A 103 8.75 -3.22 12.67
N PHE A 104 10.03 -3.00 12.94
CA PHE A 104 10.95 -2.28 12.06
C PHE A 104 11.73 -3.19 11.12
N CYS A 105 11.62 -4.52 11.28
CA CYS A 105 12.29 -5.46 10.40
C CYS A 105 11.81 -5.23 8.96
N GLY A 106 12.76 -4.91 8.09
CA GLY A 106 12.50 -4.51 6.71
C GLY A 106 12.16 -5.73 5.86
N VAL A 107 10.88 -5.89 5.54
CA VAL A 107 10.39 -6.91 4.61
C VAL A 107 10.37 -6.33 3.19
N PRO A 108 10.88 -7.05 2.18
CA PRO A 108 10.73 -6.62 0.79
C PRO A 108 9.25 -6.63 0.41
N CYS A 109 8.75 -5.55 -0.18
CA CYS A 109 7.40 -5.55 -0.71
C CYS A 109 7.32 -6.52 -1.92
N THR A 110 6.26 -7.31 -1.99
CA THR A 110 6.04 -8.25 -3.11
C THR A 110 5.61 -7.54 -4.39
N ASN A 111 5.03 -6.34 -4.25
CA ASN A 111 4.54 -5.54 -5.35
C ASN A 111 5.56 -4.48 -5.79
N CYS A 112 6.53 -4.12 -4.97
CA CYS A 112 7.60 -3.21 -5.37
C CYS A 112 8.93 -3.57 -4.71
N ASP A 113 10.05 -3.24 -5.33
CA ASP A 113 11.39 -3.66 -4.84
C ASP A 113 11.87 -2.83 -3.63
N LYS A 114 10.97 -2.10 -2.95
CA LYS A 114 11.27 -1.31 -1.76
C LYS A 114 11.22 -2.20 -0.51
N LYS A 115 12.16 -1.99 0.42
CA LYS A 115 12.13 -2.59 1.76
C LYS A 115 11.30 -1.70 2.67
N ILE A 116 10.26 -2.27 3.27
CA ILE A 116 9.28 -1.55 4.10
C ILE A 116 9.32 -2.15 5.50
N ALA A 117 9.20 -1.32 6.54
CA ALA A 117 9.04 -1.82 7.90
C ALA A 117 7.81 -2.73 8.00
N GLN A 118 7.91 -3.86 8.70
CA GLN A 118 6.81 -4.82 8.83
C GLN A 118 5.51 -4.16 9.34
N SER A 119 5.59 -3.20 10.26
CA SER A 119 4.43 -2.44 10.74
C SER A 119 3.76 -1.59 9.65
N GLN A 120 4.53 -1.07 8.72
CA GLN A 120 4.06 -0.20 7.63
C GLN A 120 3.74 -0.95 6.36
N LEU A 121 3.99 -2.28 6.29
CA LEU A 121 3.75 -3.04 5.07
C LEU A 121 2.26 -3.03 4.69
N ALA A 122 1.34 -3.14 5.65
CA ALA A 122 -0.09 -3.14 5.37
C ALA A 122 -0.56 -1.83 4.73
N GLU A 123 -0.15 -0.70 5.30
CA GLU A 123 -0.43 0.65 4.76
C GLU A 123 0.26 0.85 3.40
N HIS A 124 1.53 0.48 3.29
CA HIS A 124 2.28 0.53 2.04
C HIS A 124 1.60 -0.28 0.93
N LEU A 125 1.09 -1.49 1.18
CA LEU A 125 0.42 -2.29 0.14
C LEU A 125 -0.82 -1.59 -0.42
N VAL A 126 -1.51 -0.80 0.39
CA VAL A 126 -2.64 0.03 -0.04
C VAL A 126 -2.17 1.18 -0.94
N GLU A 127 -0.99 1.74 -0.71
CA GLU A 127 -0.44 2.90 -1.43
C GLU A 127 0.62 2.55 -2.49
N CYS A 128 0.98 1.27 -2.58
CA CYS A 128 2.13 0.81 -3.36
C CYS A 128 2.00 1.24 -4.82
N GLU A 129 2.97 2.01 -5.31
CA GLU A 129 2.90 2.63 -6.64
C GLU A 129 2.74 1.62 -7.80
N LYS A 130 3.14 0.36 -7.60
CA LYS A 130 3.01 -0.70 -8.60
C LYS A 130 1.62 -1.38 -8.59
N THR A 131 0.73 -1.05 -7.64
CA THR A 131 -0.71 -1.39 -7.70
C THR A 131 -1.54 -0.31 -8.41
N CYS A 132 -0.90 0.76 -8.91
CA CYS A 132 -1.52 1.81 -9.70
C CYS A 132 -1.28 1.61 -11.20
N GLY A 133 -2.35 1.62 -11.99
CA GLY A 133 -2.30 1.71 -13.45
C GLY A 133 -2.40 3.17 -13.91
N LYS A 134 -1.76 3.52 -15.05
CA LYS A 134 -2.05 4.79 -15.72
C LYS A 134 -3.35 4.67 -16.51
N CYS A 135 -4.27 5.61 -16.33
CA CYS A 135 -5.45 5.71 -17.19
C CYS A 135 -5.02 6.01 -18.63
N THR A 136 -5.51 5.24 -19.59
CA THR A 136 -5.16 5.38 -21.02
C THR A 136 -5.69 6.67 -21.64
N TYR A 137 -6.69 7.30 -21.02
CA TYR A 137 -7.36 8.49 -21.53
C TYR A 137 -6.79 9.77 -20.92
N CYS A 138 -6.69 9.84 -19.59
CA CYS A 138 -6.20 11.05 -18.90
C CYS A 138 -4.73 10.98 -18.48
N GLY A 139 -4.10 9.80 -18.52
CA GLY A 139 -2.71 9.60 -18.11
C GLY A 139 -2.48 9.61 -16.59
N VAL A 140 -3.50 9.92 -15.79
CA VAL A 140 -3.43 9.95 -14.33
C VAL A 140 -3.20 8.54 -13.78
N LYS A 141 -2.32 8.42 -12.78
CA LYS A 141 -2.13 7.16 -12.03
C LYS A 141 -3.32 6.93 -11.11
N VAL A 142 -3.97 5.78 -11.24
CA VAL A 142 -5.13 5.38 -10.43
C VAL A 142 -4.89 3.96 -9.93
N LYS A 143 -5.24 3.68 -8.67
CA LYS A 143 -5.19 2.31 -8.13
C LYS A 143 -6.00 1.37 -9.04
N THR A 144 -5.45 0.20 -9.37
CA THR A 144 -6.11 -0.77 -10.26
C THR A 144 -7.51 -1.12 -9.79
N SER A 145 -7.72 -1.24 -8.47
CA SER A 145 -9.04 -1.49 -7.86
C SER A 145 -10.07 -0.37 -8.08
N ASN A 146 -9.64 0.86 -8.34
CA ASN A 146 -10.49 2.02 -8.53
C ASN A 146 -10.59 2.46 -10.00
N MET A 147 -9.92 1.78 -10.92
CA MET A 147 -9.88 2.19 -12.34
C MET A 147 -11.29 2.21 -12.96
N GLU A 148 -12.13 1.21 -12.70
CA GLU A 148 -13.50 1.17 -13.25
C GLU A 148 -14.35 2.37 -12.78
N LYS A 149 -14.25 2.74 -11.50
CA LYS A 149 -14.93 3.93 -10.94
C LYS A 149 -14.38 5.21 -11.57
N HIS A 150 -13.07 5.28 -11.76
CA HIS A 150 -12.44 6.43 -12.43
C HIS A 150 -12.92 6.59 -13.88
N LEU A 151 -13.02 5.53 -14.68
CA LEU A 151 -13.51 5.63 -16.07
C LEU A 151 -14.93 6.23 -16.14
N LYS A 152 -15.78 5.99 -15.14
CA LYS A 152 -17.13 6.57 -15.07
C LYS A 152 -17.14 8.09 -14.88
N ILE A 153 -16.06 8.70 -14.37
CA ILE A 153 -15.95 10.15 -14.10
C ILE A 153 -14.74 10.83 -14.75
N CYS A 154 -13.91 10.08 -15.48
CA CYS A 154 -12.67 10.60 -16.05
C CYS A 154 -12.97 11.64 -17.16
N PRO A 155 -12.34 12.83 -17.13
CA PRO A 155 -12.67 13.94 -18.02
C PRO A 155 -12.26 13.69 -19.47
N LYS A 156 -11.17 12.93 -19.68
CA LYS A 156 -10.67 12.59 -21.02
C LYS A 156 -11.24 11.29 -21.60
N MET A 157 -12.16 10.63 -20.88
CA MET A 157 -12.85 9.45 -21.40
C MET A 157 -13.68 9.81 -22.61
N ILE A 158 -13.57 8.98 -23.64
CA ILE A 158 -14.38 9.10 -24.84
C ILE A 158 -15.81 8.64 -24.51
N VAL A 159 -16.78 9.51 -24.76
CA VAL A 159 -18.21 9.31 -24.52
C VAL A 159 -19.02 9.91 -25.68
N SER A 160 -20.25 9.44 -25.85
CA SER A 160 -21.23 10.08 -26.73
C SER A 160 -22.02 11.13 -25.98
N CYS A 161 -22.61 12.09 -26.69
CA CYS A 161 -23.49 13.07 -26.07
C CYS A 161 -24.70 12.35 -25.41
N PRO A 162 -24.93 12.53 -24.10
CA PRO A 162 -26.02 11.85 -23.39
C PRO A 162 -27.42 12.31 -23.85
N PHE A 163 -27.51 13.47 -24.48
CA PHE A 163 -28.74 14.02 -25.07
C PHE A 163 -28.98 13.52 -26.50
N GLN A 164 -28.17 12.58 -26.98
CA GLN A 164 -28.34 11.92 -28.29
C GLN A 164 -28.42 12.90 -29.48
N CYS A 165 -27.68 14.02 -29.42
CA CYS A 165 -27.65 15.00 -30.52
C CYS A 165 -26.85 14.55 -31.76
N GLY A 166 -26.37 13.30 -31.77
CA GLY A 166 -25.52 12.73 -32.82
C GLY A 166 -24.02 12.98 -32.65
N LEU A 167 -23.59 13.77 -31.65
CA LEU A 167 -22.18 13.96 -31.35
C LEU A 167 -21.61 12.72 -30.62
N ILE A 168 -20.67 12.04 -31.27
CA ILE A 168 -19.98 10.84 -30.77
C ILE A 168 -18.46 11.06 -30.74
N ASP A 169 -17.73 10.14 -30.10
CA ASP A 169 -16.26 10.11 -30.05
C ASP A 169 -15.61 11.40 -29.52
N ARG A 170 -16.22 11.99 -28.48
CA ARG A 170 -15.68 13.17 -27.78
C ARG A 170 -15.32 12.85 -26.35
N THR A 171 -14.36 13.57 -25.82
CA THR A 171 -14.04 13.49 -24.39
C THR A 171 -15.19 14.01 -23.55
N ARG A 172 -15.33 13.51 -22.32
CA ARG A 172 -16.34 14.00 -21.37
C ARG A 172 -16.26 15.51 -21.17
N GLU A 173 -15.06 16.07 -21.09
CA GLU A 173 -14.84 17.52 -20.98
C GLU A 173 -15.36 18.29 -22.20
N GLU A 174 -15.12 17.79 -23.42
CA GLU A 174 -15.66 18.40 -24.64
C GLU A 174 -17.20 18.32 -24.69
N ILE A 175 -17.80 17.22 -24.22
CA ILE A 175 -19.26 17.08 -24.12
C ILE A 175 -19.85 18.03 -23.08
N GLU A 176 -19.17 18.25 -21.96
CA GLU A 176 -19.58 19.23 -20.95
C GLU A 176 -19.53 20.66 -21.51
N ALA A 177 -18.47 21.00 -22.23
CA ALA A 177 -18.37 22.30 -22.90
C ALA A 177 -19.44 22.48 -24.00
N HIS A 178 -19.79 21.41 -24.72
CA HIS A 178 -20.85 21.42 -25.72
C HIS A 178 -22.25 21.62 -25.13
N ARG A 179 -22.48 21.25 -23.86
CA ARG A 179 -23.82 21.15 -23.24
C ARG A 179 -24.72 22.36 -23.48
N ALA A 180 -24.20 23.58 -23.35
CA ALA A 180 -24.97 24.82 -23.53
C ALA A 180 -25.40 25.07 -24.99
N SER A 181 -24.74 24.45 -25.96
CA SER A 181 -24.99 24.57 -27.40
C SER A 181 -25.69 23.33 -27.99
N CYS A 182 -26.02 22.34 -27.16
CA CYS A 182 -26.57 21.08 -27.61
C CYS A 182 -28.04 21.24 -28.03
N PRO A 183 -28.41 20.89 -29.28
CA PRO A 183 -29.80 21.01 -29.76
C PRO A 183 -30.83 20.22 -28.95
N ASN A 184 -30.38 19.19 -28.22
CA ASN A 184 -31.25 18.27 -27.50
C ASN A 184 -31.21 18.45 -25.97
N VAL A 185 -30.46 19.42 -25.44
CA VAL A 185 -30.23 19.56 -23.98
C VAL A 185 -31.51 19.71 -23.16
N ASP A 186 -32.52 20.38 -23.71
CA ASP A 186 -33.82 20.62 -23.08
C ASP A 186 -34.95 19.70 -23.59
N ASN A 187 -34.65 18.84 -24.55
CA ASN A 187 -35.64 18.05 -25.29
C ASN A 187 -35.56 16.54 -25.00
N VAL A 188 -34.39 16.04 -24.61
CA VAL A 188 -34.14 14.62 -24.40
C VAL A 188 -33.65 14.40 -22.98
N CYS A 189 -34.30 13.51 -22.23
CA CYS A 189 -33.77 13.08 -20.94
C CYS A 189 -32.51 12.22 -21.15
N PRO A 190 -31.37 12.54 -20.51
CA PRO A 190 -30.16 11.68 -20.52
C PRO A 190 -30.39 10.23 -20.08
N PHE A 191 -31.49 9.96 -19.38
CA PHE A 191 -31.87 8.65 -18.85
C PHE A 191 -33.03 8.01 -19.62
N ALA A 192 -33.37 8.50 -20.82
CA ALA A 192 -34.42 7.92 -21.65
C ALA A 192 -34.19 6.43 -21.93
N GLU A 193 -32.93 6.04 -22.20
CA GLU A 193 -32.52 4.64 -22.39
C GLU A 193 -32.70 3.76 -21.14
N LEU A 194 -32.77 4.38 -19.96
CA LEU A 194 -33.06 3.69 -18.69
C LEU A 194 -34.55 3.71 -18.34
N GLY A 195 -35.42 4.14 -19.27
CA GLY A 195 -36.87 4.12 -19.12
C GLY A 195 -37.48 5.43 -18.59
N CYS A 196 -36.73 6.53 -18.53
CA CYS A 196 -37.31 7.83 -18.21
C CYS A 196 -38.24 8.29 -19.33
N LYS A 197 -39.50 8.60 -19.01
CA LYS A 197 -40.53 8.99 -19.99
C LYS A 197 -40.59 10.49 -20.30
N PHE A 198 -39.75 11.30 -19.67
CA PHE A 198 -39.78 12.76 -19.77
C PHE A 198 -39.20 13.24 -21.11
N ILE A 199 -39.98 13.98 -21.91
CA ILE A 199 -39.60 14.48 -23.24
C ILE A 199 -39.33 16.00 -23.23
N GLY A 200 -38.81 16.52 -22.12
CA GLY A 200 -38.32 17.89 -22.05
C GLY A 200 -39.40 18.98 -22.11
N GLN A 201 -39.04 20.18 -22.61
CA GLN A 201 -39.94 21.34 -22.71
C GLN A 201 -41.15 21.12 -23.64
N ALA A 202 -41.07 20.16 -24.57
CA ALA A 202 -42.16 19.86 -25.50
C ALA A 202 -43.42 19.33 -24.79
N GLU A 203 -43.27 18.46 -23.78
CA GLU A 203 -44.41 17.99 -22.96
C GLU A 203 -45.01 19.13 -22.12
N LEU A 204 -44.17 20.02 -21.58
CA LEU A 204 -44.63 21.17 -20.80
C LEU A 204 -45.42 22.16 -21.67
N ASN A 205 -44.92 22.48 -22.86
CA ASN A 205 -45.59 23.36 -23.81
C ASN A 205 -46.89 22.74 -24.35
N ALA A 206 -46.93 21.42 -24.56
CA ALA A 206 -48.16 20.71 -24.92
C ALA A 206 -49.21 20.77 -23.81
N VAL A 207 -48.81 20.63 -22.53
CA VAL A 207 -49.71 20.78 -21.38
C VAL A 207 -50.21 22.21 -21.25
N ILE A 208 -49.35 23.21 -21.41
CA ILE A 208 -49.72 24.64 -21.36
C ILE A 208 -50.72 24.95 -22.48
N THR A 209 -50.45 24.53 -23.72
CA THR A 209 -51.35 24.74 -24.86
C THR A 209 -52.73 24.12 -24.60
N ARG A 210 -52.77 22.91 -24.04
CA ARG A 210 -54.02 22.22 -23.69
C ARG A 210 -54.78 22.93 -22.57
N TYR A 211 -54.07 23.51 -21.61
CA TYR A 211 -54.64 24.32 -20.54
C TYR A 211 -55.21 25.65 -21.07
N ASP A 212 -54.50 26.33 -21.96
CA ASP A 212 -54.96 27.56 -22.62
C ASP A 212 -56.19 27.33 -23.51
N GLU A 213 -56.25 26.20 -24.22
CA GLU A 213 -57.44 25.78 -24.97
C GLU A 213 -58.64 25.51 -24.05
N LEU A 214 -58.42 24.94 -22.86
CA LEU A 214 -59.46 24.72 -21.86
C LEU A 214 -59.95 26.07 -21.30
N ILE A 215 -59.06 27.00 -20.96
CA ILE A 215 -59.43 28.35 -20.49
C ILE A 215 -60.28 29.08 -21.54
N ARG A 216 -59.92 29.01 -22.81
CA ARG A 216 -60.69 29.63 -23.91
C ARG A 216 -62.11 29.05 -24.03
N LYS A 217 -62.31 27.77 -23.73
CA LYS A 217 -63.63 27.11 -23.75
C LYS A 217 -64.52 27.49 -22.57
N VAL A 218 -63.95 27.98 -21.47
CA VAL A 218 -64.68 28.32 -20.23
C VAL A 218 -65.06 29.82 -20.16
N SER A 219 -64.52 30.66 -21.05
CA SER A 219 -64.62 32.12 -20.96
C SER A 219 -65.94 32.83 -21.39
N PRO A 220 -66.94 32.25 -22.11
CA PRO A 220 -68.09 33.05 -22.52
C PRO A 220 -69.25 33.14 -21.50
N LEU A 221 -69.02 33.04 -20.18
CA LEU A 221 -70.10 33.08 -19.16
C LEU A 221 -70.00 34.19 -18.11
N SER A 222 -69.11 35.19 -18.21
CA SER A 222 -69.01 36.24 -17.17
C SER A 222 -69.37 37.68 -17.58
N GLU A 223 -69.98 37.91 -18.75
CA GLU A 223 -70.39 39.27 -19.16
C GLU A 223 -71.91 39.43 -19.27
N LYS A 224 -72.65 39.21 -18.18
CA LYS A 224 -74.00 39.79 -18.02
C LYS A 224 -74.34 40.03 -16.54
N SER A 225 -73.85 41.14 -15.98
CA SER A 225 -74.61 41.94 -14.99
C SER A 225 -73.80 43.16 -14.55
N ALA A 226 -73.89 44.26 -15.31
CA ALA A 226 -73.65 45.60 -14.78
C ALA A 226 -74.17 46.66 -15.76
N SER A 227 -75.48 46.91 -15.77
CA SER A 227 -76.03 48.19 -16.23
C SER A 227 -77.47 48.35 -15.76
N GLU A 228 -77.67 49.23 -14.78
CA GLU A 228 -78.87 50.04 -14.42
C GLU A 228 -78.61 50.57 -12.99
N THR A 229 -77.87 51.65 -12.73
CA THR A 229 -78.06 53.10 -12.94
C THR A 229 -79.39 53.72 -12.51
N VAL A 230 -79.26 54.56 -11.47
CA VAL A 230 -79.80 55.94 -11.32
C VAL A 230 -81.18 56.10 -10.69
N GLY A 231 -81.24 57.02 -9.71
CA GLY A 231 -82.44 57.82 -9.40
C GLY A 231 -82.71 57.96 -7.93
#